data_AF-A0A075P0E7-F1
#
_entry.id   AF-A0A075P0E7-F1
#
_cell.length_a   1.000
_cell.length_b   1.000
_cell.length_c   1.000
_cell.angle_alpha   90.00
_cell.angle_beta   90.00
_cell.angle_gamma   90.00
#
_symmetry.space_group_name_H-M   'P 1'
#
loop_
_entity.id
_entity.type
_entity.pdbx_description
1 polymer ?
#
loop_
_entity_poly.entity_id
_entity_poly.type
_entity_poly.pdbx_seq_one_letter_code
_entity_poly.pdbx_strand_id
1 'polypeptide(L)'
;MSTSPKCADEQVLNPDQNRQVNALLATSGMYDEAGSFAFKVGLPGKSGVGGGVIAVIPGRFSICVFSPALNAVGNSHLGVAALTSLSKRINWSVY
;
A
#
# COMPACT_ATOMS: atom_id res chain seq x y z
N MET A 1 -7.97 23.15 -20.04
CA MET A 1 -8.40 21.80 -20.46
C MET A 1 -8.19 20.87 -19.29
N SER A 2 -9.25 20.55 -18.54
CA SER A 2 -9.18 19.65 -17.37
C SER A 2 -9.32 18.21 -17.86
N THR A 3 -8.24 17.45 -17.85
CA THR A 3 -8.27 16.00 -18.04
C THR A 3 -8.72 15.34 -16.74
N SER A 4 -9.99 15.50 -16.39
CA SER A 4 -10.58 14.71 -15.30
C SER A 4 -10.61 13.24 -15.75
N PRO A 5 -10.06 12.28 -14.98
CA PRO A 5 -10.09 10.88 -15.37
C PRO A 5 -11.55 10.42 -15.41
N LYS A 6 -11.94 9.73 -16.51
CA LYS A 6 -13.33 9.36 -16.85
C LYS A 6 -14.08 8.49 -15.82
N CYS A 7 -13.45 8.11 -14.70
CA CYS A 7 -14.03 7.28 -13.63
C CYS A 7 -14.06 7.99 -12.25
N ALA A 8 -13.76 9.29 -12.15
CA ALA A 8 -13.59 9.94 -10.85
C ALA A 8 -14.86 9.96 -9.96
N ASP A 9 -16.05 9.97 -10.56
CA ASP A 9 -17.32 10.14 -9.86
C ASP A 9 -18.11 8.83 -9.66
N GLU A 10 -17.60 7.69 -10.14
CA GLU A 10 -18.26 6.40 -9.99
C GLU A 10 -17.75 5.68 -8.74
N GLN A 11 -18.67 5.34 -7.83
CA GLN A 11 -18.34 4.53 -6.68
C GLN A 11 -18.07 3.08 -7.10
N VAL A 12 -16.79 2.70 -7.15
CA VAL A 12 -16.35 1.33 -7.51
C VAL A 12 -16.61 0.32 -6.40
N LEU A 13 -16.42 0.71 -5.13
CA LEU A 13 -16.60 -0.15 -3.95
C LEU A 13 -17.54 0.51 -2.95
N ASN A 14 -18.44 -0.28 -2.37
CA ASN A 14 -19.22 0.15 -1.21
C ASN A 14 -18.36 0.19 0.08
N PRO A 15 -18.82 0.83 1.17
CA PRO A 15 -18.03 0.96 2.40
C PRO A 15 -17.58 -0.37 3.01
N ASP A 16 -18.41 -1.41 2.96
CA ASP A 16 -18.08 -2.72 3.51
C ASP A 16 -17.01 -3.43 2.67
N GLN A 17 -17.13 -3.38 1.34
CA GLN A 17 -16.11 -3.90 0.42
C GLN A 17 -14.77 -3.18 0.61
N ASN A 18 -14.79 -1.85 0.77
CA ASN A 18 -13.59 -1.08 1.04
C ASN A 18 -12.92 -1.50 2.37
N ARG A 19 -13.72 -1.73 3.41
CA ARG A 19 -13.22 -2.25 4.70
C ARG A 19 -12.61 -3.66 4.55
N GLN A 20 -13.27 -4.55 3.81
CA GLN A 20 -12.78 -5.91 3.53
C GLN A 20 -11.46 -5.90 2.78
N VAL A 21 -11.34 -5.10 1.72
CA VAL A 21 -10.10 -4.98 0.94
C VAL A 21 -8.96 -4.46 1.81
N ASN A 22 -9.18 -3.40 2.60
CA ASN A 22 -8.14 -2.88 3.49
C ASN A 22 -7.72 -3.90 4.56
N ALA A 23 -8.64 -4.71 5.09
CA ALA A 23 -8.31 -5.78 6.02
C ALA A 23 -7.44 -6.87 5.37
N LEU A 24 -7.73 -7.25 4.11
CA LEU A 24 -6.91 -8.21 3.36
C LEU A 24 -5.52 -7.66 3.06
N LEU A 25 -5.44 -6.40 2.62
CA LEU A 25 -4.17 -5.72 2.38
C LEU A 25 -3.30 -5.66 3.64
N ALA A 26 -3.89 -5.40 4.81
CA ALA A 26 -3.17 -5.36 6.07
C ALA A 26 -2.64 -6.73 6.53
N THR A 27 -3.35 -7.82 6.21
CA THR A 27 -3.09 -9.15 6.78
C THR A 27 -2.37 -10.12 5.84
N SER A 28 -2.48 -9.93 4.52
CA SER A 28 -1.97 -10.87 3.52
C SER A 28 -1.34 -10.21 2.28
N GLY A 29 -1.26 -8.88 2.24
CA GLY A 29 -0.89 -8.18 1.01
C GLY A 29 0.60 -8.21 0.65
N MET A 30 1.49 -8.60 1.58
CA MET A 30 2.95 -8.47 1.46
C MET A 30 3.70 -9.82 1.53
N TYR A 31 3.13 -10.88 0.94
CA TYR A 31 3.63 -12.26 1.09
C TYR A 31 3.79 -12.62 2.58
N ASP A 32 4.84 -13.36 2.93
CA ASP A 32 5.14 -13.77 4.31
C ASP A 32 5.57 -12.60 5.23
N GLU A 33 5.60 -11.37 4.71
CA GLU A 33 6.01 -10.17 5.45
C GLU A 33 4.86 -9.21 5.79
N ALA A 34 3.59 -9.61 5.68
CA ALA A 34 2.45 -8.75 6.02
C ALA A 34 2.55 -8.14 7.44
N GLY A 35 2.87 -8.95 8.45
CA GLY A 35 3.05 -8.46 9.82
C GLY A 35 4.25 -7.53 9.99
N SER A 36 5.38 -7.84 9.34
CA SER A 36 6.60 -7.02 9.33
C SER A 36 6.34 -5.66 8.68
N PHE A 37 5.59 -5.63 7.57
CA PHE A 37 5.18 -4.41 6.89
C PHE A 37 4.22 -3.58 7.74
N ALA A 38 3.20 -4.19 8.35
CA ALA A 38 2.29 -3.51 9.27
C ALA A 38 3.04 -2.88 10.44
N PHE A 39 4.04 -3.56 11.01
CA PHE A 39 4.86 -3.01 12.09
C PHE A 39 5.79 -1.86 11.65
N LYS A 40 6.44 -1.98 10.48
CA LYS A 40 7.45 -1.01 10.03
C LYS A 40 6.85 0.23 9.34
N VAL A 41 5.79 0.01 8.56
CA VAL A 41 5.15 1.03 7.71
C VAL A 41 3.83 1.50 8.30
N GLY A 42 3.12 0.65 9.06
CA GLY A 42 1.91 1.07 9.74
C GLY A 42 0.69 1.23 8.81
N LEU A 43 0.68 0.64 7.61
CA LEU A 43 -0.37 0.86 6.61
C LEU A 43 -0.79 -0.47 5.93
N PRO A 44 -2.05 -0.62 5.48
CA PRO A 44 -2.44 -1.68 4.57
C PRO A 44 -1.62 -1.60 3.26
N GLY A 45 -1.08 -2.71 2.79
CA GLY A 45 -0.24 -2.70 1.59
C GLY A 45 -0.43 -3.90 0.67
N LYS A 46 -0.03 -3.76 -0.60
CA LYS A 46 0.07 -4.85 -1.57
C LYS A 46 1.40 -4.79 -2.28
N SER A 47 2.09 -5.92 -2.42
CA SER A 47 3.28 -6.05 -3.28
C SER A 47 3.01 -6.89 -4.53
N GLY A 48 3.92 -6.83 -5.50
CA GLY A 48 3.99 -7.78 -6.59
C GLY A 48 5.44 -7.98 -7.05
N VAL A 49 5.76 -9.16 -7.59
CA VAL A 49 7.10 -9.54 -8.07
C VAL A 49 7.63 -8.64 -9.20
N GLY A 50 6.79 -7.83 -9.84
CA GLY A 50 7.24 -6.77 -10.73
C GLY A 50 8.00 -5.64 -10.02
N GLY A 51 8.04 -5.63 -8.68
CA GLY A 51 8.72 -4.62 -7.88
C GLY A 51 7.83 -3.45 -7.44
N GLY A 52 6.53 -3.53 -7.71
CA GLY A 52 5.54 -2.54 -7.25
C GLY A 52 5.08 -2.82 -5.83
N VAL A 53 4.92 -1.76 -5.03
CA VAL A 53 4.26 -1.82 -3.72
C VAL A 53 3.29 -0.65 -3.58
N ILE A 54 2.07 -0.95 -3.13
CA ILE A 54 1.04 0.05 -2.81
C ILE A 54 0.86 0.07 -1.30
N ALA A 55 0.73 1.25 -0.70
CA ALA A 55 0.30 1.46 0.68
C ALA A 55 -0.91 2.41 0.70
N VAL A 56 -1.97 2.05 1.43
CA VAL A 56 -3.21 2.82 1.49
C VAL A 56 -3.29 3.60 2.80
N ILE A 57 -3.62 4.89 2.73
CA ILE A 57 -3.97 5.69 3.91
C ILE A 57 -5.50 5.90 3.85
N PRO A 58 -6.28 5.14 4.64
CA PRO A 58 -7.73 5.18 4.56
C PRO A 58 -8.29 6.60 4.68
N GLY A 59 -9.16 7.00 3.75
CA GLY A 59 -9.80 8.31 3.73
C GLY A 59 -8.90 9.48 3.32
N ARG A 60 -7.65 9.23 2.89
CA ARG A 60 -6.72 10.31 2.49
C ARG A 60 -6.18 10.12 1.07
N PHE A 61 -5.30 9.14 0.86
CA PHE A 61 -4.68 8.85 -0.44
C PHE A 61 -3.95 7.50 -0.39
N SER A 62 -3.40 7.07 -1.52
CA SER A 62 -2.56 5.87 -1.63
C SER A 62 -1.17 6.25 -2.15
N ILE A 63 -0.15 5.49 -1.75
CA ILE A 63 1.23 5.64 -2.19
C ILE A 63 1.60 4.42 -3.02
N CYS A 64 2.14 4.64 -4.21
CA CYS A 64 2.70 3.59 -5.05
C CYS A 64 4.21 3.82 -5.19
N VAL A 65 5.00 2.80 -4.91
CA VAL A 65 6.44 2.78 -5.13
C VAL A 65 6.80 1.65 -6.08
N PHE A 66 7.89 1.82 -6.82
CA PHE A 66 8.39 0.83 -7.74
C PHE A 66 9.91 0.74 -7.64
N SER A 67 10.40 -0.48 -7.47
CA SER A 67 11.81 -0.83 -7.66
C SER A 67 11.90 -2.32 -7.96
N PRO A 68 12.52 -2.73 -9.09
CA PRO A 68 12.52 -4.12 -9.54
C PRO A 68 13.31 -5.07 -8.64
N ALA A 69 14.30 -4.56 -7.87
CA ALA A 69 15.07 -5.39 -6.95
C ALA A 69 14.19 -5.90 -5.80
N LEU A 70 14.06 -7.22 -5.68
CA LEU A 70 13.26 -7.89 -4.65
C LEU A 70 14.13 -8.39 -3.49
N ASN A 71 13.54 -8.49 -2.31
CA ASN A 71 14.11 -9.20 -1.17
C ASN A 71 13.86 -10.72 -1.29
N ALA A 72 14.32 -11.48 -0.28
CA ALA A 72 14.23 -12.95 -0.28
C ALA A 72 12.79 -13.50 -0.35
N VAL A 73 11.77 -12.70 -0.02
CA VAL A 73 10.35 -13.11 -0.03
C VAL A 73 9.55 -12.49 -1.18
N GLY A 74 10.22 -11.82 -2.14
CA GLY A 74 9.58 -11.29 -3.35
C GLY A 74 8.98 -9.89 -3.22
N ASN A 75 9.23 -9.17 -2.13
CA ASN A 75 8.84 -7.77 -1.97
C ASN A 75 9.93 -6.83 -2.52
N SER A 76 9.53 -5.69 -3.08
CA SER A 76 10.49 -4.66 -3.52
C SER A 76 11.33 -4.16 -2.34
N HIS A 77 12.64 -4.42 -2.37
CA HIS A 77 13.55 -4.10 -1.27
C HIS A 77 13.59 -2.58 -1.00
N LEU A 78 13.89 -1.79 -2.05
CA LEU A 78 13.93 -0.34 -1.94
C LEU A 78 12.53 0.27 -1.82
N GLY A 79 11.50 -0.34 -2.41
CA GLY A 79 10.12 0.13 -2.26
C GLY A 79 9.65 0.10 -0.81
N VAL A 80 9.85 -1.03 -0.12
CA VAL A 80 9.48 -1.15 1.30
C VAL A 80 10.34 -0.22 2.18
N ALA A 81 11.63 -0.06 1.88
CA ALA A 81 12.50 0.87 2.59
C ALA A 81 12.03 2.33 2.44
N ALA A 82 11.64 2.73 1.23
CA ALA A 82 11.10 4.06 0.95
C ALA A 82 9.81 4.32 1.72
N LEU A 83 8.85 3.38 1.70
CA LEU A 83 7.60 3.48 2.43
C LEU A 83 7.82 3.56 3.95
N THR A 84 8.76 2.78 4.48
CA THR A 84 9.14 2.82 5.91
C THR A 84 9.71 4.20 6.28
N SER A 85 10.60 4.75 5.45
CA SER A 85 11.18 6.08 5.70
C SER A 85 10.12 7.18 5.61
N LEU A 86 9.24 7.09 4.62
CA LEU A 86 8.18 8.06 4.37
C LEU A 86 7.17 8.08 5.52
N SER A 87 6.63 6.91 5.92
CA SER A 87 5.71 6.77 7.05
C SER A 87 6.26 7.42 8.33
N LYS A 88 7.54 7.17 8.64
CA LYS A 88 8.23 7.79 9.80
C LYS A 88 8.33 9.31 9.69
N ARG A 89 8.65 9.84 8.50
CA ARG A 89 8.82 11.29 8.28
C ARG A 89 7.52 12.06 8.41
N ILE A 90 6.41 11.47 7.99
CA ILE A 90 5.08 12.11 7.96
C ILE A 90 4.21 11.72 9.17
N ASN A 91 4.76 10.92 10.09
CA ASN A 91 4.08 10.39 11.28
C ASN A 91 2.73 9.74 10.96
N TRP A 92 2.69 8.94 9.88
CA TRP A 92 1.48 8.22 9.47
C TRP A 92 1.66 6.72 9.68
N SER A 93 0.94 6.23 10.68
CA SER A 93 0.65 4.84 10.96
C SER A 93 -0.82 4.76 11.34
N VAL A 94 -1.55 3.74 10.87
CA VAL A 94 -2.88 3.40 11.38
C VAL A 94 -2.82 2.50 12.62
N TYR A 95 -1.61 2.15 13.08
CA TYR A 95 -1.33 1.34 14.28
C TYR A 95 -0.43 2.08 15.27
#